data_AF-A0A660Q1F7-F1
#
_entry.id   AF-A0A660Q1F7-F1
#
_cell.length_a   1.000
_cell.length_b   1.000
_cell.length_c   1.000
_cell.angle_alpha   90.00
_cell.angle_beta   90.00
_cell.angle_gamma   90.00
#
_symmetry.space_group_name_H-M   'P 1'
#
loop_
_entity.id
_entity.type
_entity.pdbx_description
1 polymer ?
#
loop_
_entity_poly.entity_id
_entity_poly.type
_entity_poly.pdbx_seq_one_letter_code
_entity_poly.pdbx_strand_id
1 'polypeptide(L)'
;MISLKNKIVVITGASRGIGAAICRHMAAEGARLVLTGRNMKRLKETAVSLGLDKKDHHIVRADITKKAEMKKIVSSARRKFGRIDIFINNAGVGIHKPVIELTEKQFDQIFNTNLKAVYFSFLELIPLYRRQGGGQIINISSGAGRMGVPGLAAYSSSKAALNVFSEAVAGEVR
;
A
#
# COMPACT_ATOMS: atom_id res chain seq x y z
N MET A 1 3.32 10.60 -21.42
CA MET A 1 3.37 10.10 -20.02
C MET A 1 2.58 11.03 -19.13
N ILE A 2 1.82 10.51 -18.16
CA ILE A 2 1.14 11.33 -17.16
C ILE A 2 2.21 11.90 -16.21
N SER A 3 2.19 13.21 -15.97
CA SER A 3 3.14 13.86 -15.06
C SER A 3 2.83 13.55 -13.59
N LEU A 4 3.86 13.20 -12.81
CA LEU A 4 3.79 13.00 -11.36
C LEU A 4 4.15 14.25 -10.55
N LYS A 5 4.54 15.34 -11.22
CA LYS A 5 4.90 16.60 -10.55
C LYS A 5 3.75 17.09 -9.67
N ASN A 6 4.06 17.34 -8.40
CA ASN A 6 3.12 17.77 -7.35
C ASN A 6 1.98 16.78 -7.03
N LYS A 7 1.96 15.57 -7.59
CA LYS A 7 0.97 14.55 -7.23
C LYS A 7 1.21 14.05 -5.81
N ILE A 8 0.14 13.83 -5.07
CA ILE A 8 0.19 13.30 -3.70
C ILE A 8 0.11 11.78 -3.74
N VAL A 9 1.21 11.10 -3.42
CA VAL A 9 1.32 9.63 -3.48
C VAL A 9 1.47 9.07 -2.07
N VAL A 10 0.59 8.16 -1.68
CA VAL A 10 0.67 7.42 -0.42
C VAL A 10 1.22 6.02 -0.69
N ILE A 11 2.26 5.60 0.03
CA ILE A 11 2.90 4.29 -0.17
C ILE A 11 2.93 3.51 1.14
N THR A 12 2.25 2.35 1.17
CA THR A 12 2.34 1.42 2.31
C THR A 12 3.59 0.56 2.23
N GLY A 13 4.19 0.21 3.36
CA GLY A 13 5.43 -0.57 3.38
C GLY A 13 6.64 0.21 2.85
N ALA A 14 6.60 1.54 2.98
CA ALA A 14 7.62 2.45 2.44
C ALA A 14 9.00 2.36 3.13
N SER A 15 9.14 1.58 4.20
CA SER A 15 10.34 1.58 5.03
C SER A 15 11.51 0.77 4.48
N ARG A 16 11.32 -0.04 3.43
CA ARG A 16 12.38 -0.87 2.81
C ARG A 16 11.93 -1.45 1.47
N GLY A 17 12.87 -2.12 0.79
CA GLY A 17 12.59 -2.97 -0.38
C GLY A 17 11.88 -2.20 -1.49
N ILE A 18 10.89 -2.85 -2.12
CA ILE A 18 10.09 -2.28 -3.23
C ILE A 18 9.43 -0.97 -2.81
N GLY A 19 8.87 -0.88 -1.59
CA GLY A 19 8.22 0.35 -1.11
C GLY A 19 9.16 1.55 -1.06
N ALA A 20 10.38 1.36 -0.53
CA ALA A 20 11.39 2.42 -0.50
C ALA A 20 11.89 2.78 -1.92
N ALA A 21 11.99 1.80 -2.82
CA ALA A 21 12.35 2.04 -4.22
C ALA A 21 11.26 2.84 -4.96
N ILE A 22 9.98 2.51 -4.75
CA ILE A 22 8.84 3.30 -5.26
C ILE A 22 8.92 4.73 -4.73
N CYS A 23 9.19 4.93 -3.44
CA CYS A 23 9.35 6.28 -2.89
C CYS A 23 10.47 7.06 -3.60
N ARG A 24 11.65 6.46 -3.81
CA ARG A 24 12.75 7.11 -4.54
C ARG A 24 12.36 7.52 -5.95
N HIS A 25 11.71 6.61 -6.69
CA HIS A 25 11.30 6.90 -8.06
C HIS A 25 10.23 8.00 -8.12
N MET A 26 9.18 7.91 -7.29
CA MET A 26 8.12 8.92 -7.24
C MET A 26 8.65 10.31 -6.81
N ALA A 27 9.60 10.35 -5.87
CA ALA A 27 10.27 11.59 -5.46
C ALA A 27 11.07 12.22 -6.61
N ALA A 28 11.84 11.41 -7.37
CA ALA A 28 12.60 11.87 -8.52
C ALA A 28 11.71 12.47 -9.63
N GLU A 29 10.48 11.97 -9.76
CA GLU A 29 9.46 12.48 -10.68
C GLU A 29 8.69 13.70 -10.14
N GLY A 30 9.09 14.24 -8.98
CA GLY A 30 8.53 15.46 -8.40
C GLY A 30 7.21 15.26 -7.64
N ALA A 31 6.87 14.04 -7.26
CA ALA A 31 5.71 13.76 -6.43
C ALA A 31 5.94 14.13 -4.95
N ARG A 32 4.85 14.47 -4.25
CA ARG A 32 4.83 14.65 -2.80
C ARG A 32 4.37 13.35 -2.14
N LEU A 33 5.08 12.93 -1.10
CA LEU A 33 4.96 11.55 -0.63
C LEU A 33 4.43 11.43 0.80
N VAL A 34 3.54 10.46 1.02
CA VAL A 34 3.18 9.97 2.35
C VAL A 34 3.75 8.58 2.52
N LEU A 35 4.77 8.45 3.36
CA LEU A 35 5.43 7.19 3.66
C LEU A 35 4.77 6.55 4.88
N THR A 36 4.27 5.32 4.75
CA THR A 36 3.67 4.61 5.88
C THR A 36 4.19 3.19 6.08
N GLY A 37 4.25 2.78 7.34
CA GLY A 37 4.74 1.49 7.80
C GLY A 37 4.90 1.45 9.33
N ARG A 38 5.32 0.30 9.85
CA ARG A 38 5.38 0.07 11.31
C ARG A 38 6.69 0.54 11.95
N ASN A 39 7.80 0.49 11.21
CA ASN A 39 9.13 0.84 11.71
C ASN A 39 9.42 2.33 11.45
N MET A 40 9.25 3.16 12.47
CA MET A 40 9.45 4.61 12.37
C MET A 40 10.89 4.99 12.02
N LYS A 41 11.89 4.28 12.57
CA LYS A 41 13.31 4.55 12.30
C LYS A 41 13.61 4.40 10.80
N ARG A 42 13.22 3.27 10.21
CA ARG A 42 13.43 2.99 8.78
C ARG A 42 12.61 3.91 7.86
N LEU A 43 11.43 4.34 8.28
CA LEU A 43 10.66 5.35 7.53
C LEU A 43 11.39 6.69 7.48
N LYS A 44 11.98 7.13 8.61
CA LYS A 44 12.79 8.35 8.67
C LYS A 44 14.05 8.22 7.81
N GLU A 45 14.75 7.09 7.89
CA GLU A 45 15.92 6.81 7.02
C GLU A 45 15.54 6.87 5.54
N THR A 46 14.41 6.26 5.17
CA THR A 46 13.89 6.35 3.79
C THR A 46 13.62 7.80 3.42
N ALA A 47 12.86 8.55 4.23
CA ALA A 47 12.52 9.94 3.94
C ALA A 47 13.76 10.85 3.79
N VAL A 48 14.77 10.67 4.64
CA VAL A 48 16.06 11.39 4.53
C VAL A 48 16.73 11.08 3.20
N SER A 49 16.75 9.81 2.78
CA SER A 49 17.35 9.39 1.50
C SER A 49 16.66 9.96 0.25
N LEU A 50 15.45 10.53 0.38
CA LEU A 50 14.72 11.13 -0.75
C LEU A 50 15.13 12.58 -1.03
N GLY A 51 15.79 13.26 -0.09
CA GLY A 51 16.16 14.68 -0.25
C GLY A 51 14.97 15.64 -0.38
N LEU A 52 13.75 15.22 0.01
CA LEU A 52 12.55 16.05 -0.09
C LEU A 52 12.44 17.05 1.06
N ASP A 53 11.96 18.25 0.77
CA ASP A 53 11.58 19.24 1.78
C ASP A 53 10.51 18.66 2.73
N LYS A 54 10.48 19.13 3.99
CA LYS A 54 9.44 18.75 4.98
C LYS A 54 8.01 19.12 4.54
N LYS A 55 7.88 20.04 3.59
CA LYS A 55 6.58 20.39 3.00
C LYS A 55 6.10 19.34 1.99
N ASP A 56 7.02 18.63 1.34
CA ASP A 56 6.74 17.71 0.23
C ASP A 56 6.70 16.23 0.66
N HIS A 57 6.93 15.93 1.93
CA HIS A 57 6.71 14.59 2.46
C HIS A 57 6.01 14.58 3.83
N HIS A 58 5.45 13.42 4.16
CA HIS A 58 4.84 13.13 5.45
C HIS A 58 5.08 11.67 5.84
N ILE A 59 5.39 11.42 7.11
CA ILE A 59 5.61 10.06 7.64
C ILE A 59 4.47 9.72 8.57
N VAL A 60 3.82 8.58 8.33
CA VAL A 60 2.74 8.06 9.19
C VAL A 60 3.10 6.66 9.67
N ARG A 61 3.45 6.53 10.95
CA ARG A 61 3.56 5.20 11.57
C ARG A 61 2.18 4.58 11.74
N ALA A 62 1.98 3.44 11.09
CA ALA A 62 0.74 2.69 11.12
C ALA A 62 0.96 1.20 10.76
N ASP A 63 0.09 0.35 11.28
CA ASP A 63 -0.16 -1.04 10.93
C ASP A 63 -1.44 -1.11 10.09
N ILE A 64 -1.27 -1.38 8.80
CA ILE A 64 -2.37 -1.43 7.83
C ILE A 64 -3.37 -2.56 8.11
N THR A 65 -3.02 -3.54 8.93
CA THR A 65 -3.94 -4.62 9.34
C THR A 65 -5.01 -4.14 10.33
N LYS A 66 -4.92 -2.88 10.80
CA LYS A 66 -5.88 -2.25 11.71
C LYS A 66 -6.70 -1.20 10.94
N LYS A 67 -8.01 -1.40 10.84
CA LYS A 67 -8.94 -0.48 10.13
C LYS A 67 -8.80 0.97 10.59
N ALA A 68 -8.72 1.21 11.90
CA ALA A 68 -8.56 2.55 12.46
C ALA A 68 -7.23 3.22 12.04
N GLU A 69 -6.16 2.45 11.89
CA GLU A 69 -4.87 2.99 11.45
C GLU A 69 -4.83 3.25 9.94
N MET A 70 -5.58 2.49 9.13
CA MET A 70 -5.80 2.83 7.72
C MET A 70 -6.51 4.19 7.57
N LYS A 71 -7.58 4.42 8.34
CA LYS A 71 -8.25 5.72 8.42
C LYS A 71 -7.30 6.84 8.85
N LYS A 72 -6.39 6.58 9.80
CA LYS A 72 -5.36 7.53 10.22
C LYS A 72 -4.40 7.91 9.08
N ILE A 73 -3.99 6.95 8.25
CA ILE A 73 -3.12 7.20 7.07
C ILE A 73 -3.83 8.16 6.12
N VAL A 74 -5.05 7.83 5.69
CA VAL A 74 -5.81 8.60 4.70
C VAL A 74 -6.15 9.99 5.23
N SER A 75 -6.64 10.10 6.47
CA SER A 75 -6.97 11.39 7.09
C SER A 75 -5.75 12.29 7.30
N SER A 76 -4.59 11.72 7.67
CA SER A 76 -3.36 12.51 7.86
C SER A 76 -2.79 13.01 6.54
N ALA A 77 -2.84 12.19 5.48
CA ALA A 77 -2.47 12.60 4.14
C ALA A 77 -3.35 13.76 3.64
N ARG A 78 -4.68 13.64 3.80
CA ARG A 78 -5.61 14.73 3.45
C ARG A 78 -5.36 16.01 4.26
N ARG A 79 -5.13 15.89 5.57
CA ARG A 79 -4.85 17.06 6.42
C ARG A 79 -3.58 17.78 5.99
N LYS A 80 -2.55 17.04 5.55
CA LYS A 80 -1.27 17.60 5.11
C LYS A 80 -1.34 18.20 3.69
N PHE A 81 -2.02 17.55 2.76
CA PHE A 81 -1.92 17.84 1.33
C PHE A 81 -3.24 18.18 0.63
N GLY A 82 -4.37 18.13 1.35
CA GLY A 82 -5.72 18.40 0.83
C GLY A 82 -6.35 17.25 0.04
N ARG A 83 -5.53 16.44 -0.65
CA ARG A 83 -5.96 15.35 -1.54
C ARG A 83 -5.01 14.15 -1.50
N ILE A 84 -5.41 13.04 -2.12
CA ILE A 84 -4.53 11.91 -2.45
C ILE A 84 -4.73 11.58 -3.92
N ASP A 85 -3.69 11.70 -4.75
CA ASP A 85 -3.81 11.38 -6.18
C ASP A 85 -3.62 9.88 -6.44
N ILE A 86 -2.67 9.26 -5.74
CA ILE A 86 -2.30 7.86 -5.93
C ILE A 86 -2.11 7.20 -4.57
N PHE A 87 -2.74 6.05 -4.36
CA PHE A 87 -2.52 5.21 -3.18
C PHE A 87 -1.96 3.86 -3.60
N ILE A 88 -0.76 3.53 -3.12
CA ILE A 88 -0.04 2.31 -3.46
C ILE A 88 -0.06 1.34 -2.28
N ASN A 89 -0.88 0.30 -2.41
CA ASN A 89 -0.90 -0.85 -1.51
C ASN A 89 0.30 -1.75 -1.82
N ASN A 90 1.47 -1.41 -1.30
CA ASN A 90 2.72 -2.16 -1.48
C ASN A 90 3.06 -3.09 -0.31
N ALA A 91 2.67 -2.75 0.92
CA ALA A 91 2.97 -3.60 2.06
C ALA A 91 2.41 -5.02 1.87
N GLY A 92 3.25 -6.02 2.13
CA GLY A 92 2.88 -7.42 2.03
C GLY A 92 3.80 -8.31 2.85
N VAL A 93 3.33 -9.51 3.16
CA VAL A 93 4.08 -10.56 3.85
C VAL A 93 3.92 -11.86 3.06
N GLY A 94 5.03 -12.57 2.86
CA GLY A 94 5.06 -13.94 2.36
C GLY A 94 5.76 -14.83 3.37
N ILE A 95 5.22 -16.04 3.57
CA ILE A 95 5.83 -17.08 4.38
C ILE A 95 5.92 -18.30 3.49
N HIS A 96 7.14 -18.82 3.30
CA HIS A 96 7.40 -20.00 2.49
C HIS A 96 7.43 -21.23 3.41
N LYS A 97 6.36 -22.03 3.37
CA LYS A 97 6.21 -23.29 4.10
C LYS A 97 5.25 -24.25 3.38
N PRO A 98 5.46 -25.57 3.47
CA PRO A 98 4.42 -26.55 3.15
C PRO A 98 3.13 -26.23 3.91
N VAL A 99 1.97 -26.49 3.29
CA VAL A 99 0.67 -26.10 3.86
C VAL A 99 0.41 -26.75 5.22
N ILE A 100 0.89 -27.98 5.42
CA ILE A 100 0.74 -28.73 6.68
C ILE A 100 1.58 -28.16 7.84
N GLU A 101 2.58 -27.34 7.54
CA GLU A 101 3.45 -26.68 8.54
C GLU A 101 3.08 -25.20 8.77
N LEU A 102 2.10 -24.70 8.03
CA LEU A 102 1.63 -23.34 8.14
C LEU A 102 0.61 -23.24 9.27
N THR A 103 0.90 -22.41 10.28
CA THR A 103 -0.04 -22.23 11.38
C THR A 103 -1.17 -21.28 10.99
N GLU A 104 -2.32 -21.41 11.66
CA GLU A 104 -3.45 -20.48 11.50
C GLU A 104 -3.02 -19.01 11.64
N LYS A 105 -2.24 -18.69 12.67
CA LYS A 105 -1.69 -17.34 12.88
C LYS A 105 -0.85 -16.84 11.68
N GLN A 106 -0.07 -17.72 11.05
CA GLN A 106 0.73 -17.38 9.87
C GLN A 106 -0.16 -17.16 8.65
N PHE A 107 -1.16 -18.01 8.46
CA PHE A 107 -2.17 -17.87 7.42
C PHE A 107 -2.92 -16.53 7.56
N ASP A 108 -3.42 -16.24 8.77
CA ASP A 108 -4.07 -14.99 9.12
C ASP A 108 -3.18 -13.78 8.86
N GLN A 109 -1.90 -13.85 9.25
CA GLN A 109 -0.96 -12.76 9.01
C GLN A 109 -0.83 -12.43 7.53
N ILE A 110 -0.77 -13.44 6.66
CA ILE A 110 -0.69 -13.29 5.21
C ILE A 110 -1.97 -12.63 4.70
N PHE A 111 -3.15 -13.18 4.98
CA PHE A 111 -4.42 -12.65 4.48
C PHE A 111 -4.76 -11.27 5.05
N ASN A 112 -4.51 -11.05 6.34
CA ASN A 112 -4.74 -9.76 6.98
C ASN A 112 -3.88 -8.66 6.35
N THR A 113 -2.62 -8.95 6.00
CA THR A 113 -1.71 -7.97 5.39
C THR A 113 -1.96 -7.81 3.89
N ASN A 114 -2.07 -8.91 3.14
CA ASN A 114 -2.04 -8.89 1.69
C ASN A 114 -3.40 -8.59 1.05
N LEU A 115 -4.52 -8.85 1.76
CA LEU A 115 -5.87 -8.70 1.24
C LEU A 115 -6.74 -7.82 2.14
N LYS A 116 -6.93 -8.17 3.41
CA LYS A 116 -7.87 -7.45 4.30
C LYS A 116 -7.46 -5.99 4.52
N ALA A 117 -6.16 -5.72 4.66
CA ALA A 117 -5.65 -4.37 4.74
C ALA A 117 -5.91 -3.56 3.46
N VAL A 118 -5.84 -4.19 2.28
CA VAL A 118 -6.20 -3.54 1.01
C VAL A 118 -7.68 -3.19 1.00
N TYR A 119 -8.56 -4.11 1.39
CA TYR A 119 -9.98 -3.82 1.57
C TYR A 119 -10.22 -2.59 2.46
N PHE A 120 -9.52 -2.46 3.59
CA PHE A 120 -9.63 -1.27 4.43
C PHE A 120 -9.23 0.02 3.70
N SER A 121 -8.25 -0.03 2.80
CA SER A 121 -7.88 1.14 1.99
C SER A 121 -9.03 1.56 1.07
N PHE A 122 -9.73 0.61 0.43
CA PHE A 122 -10.86 0.92 -0.45
C PHE A 122 -12.03 1.57 0.29
N LEU A 123 -12.32 1.13 1.53
CA LEU A 123 -13.35 1.76 2.38
C LEU A 123 -13.09 3.26 2.63
N GLU A 124 -11.82 3.65 2.73
CA GLU A 124 -11.43 5.05 2.99
C GLU A 124 -11.25 5.85 1.69
N LEU A 125 -10.74 5.20 0.63
CA LEU A 125 -10.35 5.84 -0.62
C LEU A 125 -11.51 6.05 -1.59
N ILE A 126 -12.45 5.10 -1.73
CA ILE A 126 -13.59 5.25 -2.65
C ILE A 126 -14.43 6.49 -2.30
N PRO A 127 -14.88 6.69 -1.05
CA PRO A 127 -15.65 7.89 -0.70
C PRO A 127 -14.84 9.17 -0.83
N LEU A 128 -13.52 9.10 -0.59
CA LEU A 128 -12.62 10.24 -0.83
C LEU A 128 -12.58 10.61 -2.30
N TYR A 129 -12.29 9.63 -3.17
CA TYR A 129 -12.13 9.83 -4.61
C TYR A 129 -13.41 10.33 -5.26
N ARG A 130 -14.59 9.85 -4.84
CA ARG A 130 -15.89 10.41 -5.26
C ARG A 130 -16.03 11.91 -4.96
N ARG A 131 -15.55 12.37 -3.79
CA ARG A 131 -15.64 13.80 -3.39
C ARG A 131 -14.59 14.69 -4.04
N GLN A 132 -13.39 14.19 -4.29
CA GLN A 132 -12.28 15.01 -4.81
C GLN A 132 -12.15 14.97 -6.35
N GLY A 133 -13.04 14.24 -7.05
CA GLY A 133 -13.03 14.13 -8.52
C GLY A 133 -12.10 13.04 -9.08
N GLY A 134 -11.84 11.98 -8.32
CA GLY A 134 -11.08 10.80 -8.75
C GLY A 134 -9.71 10.65 -8.09
N GLY A 135 -9.05 9.54 -8.44
CA GLY A 135 -7.74 9.14 -7.93
C GLY A 135 -7.38 7.72 -8.39
N GLN A 136 -6.16 7.28 -8.12
CA GLN A 136 -5.69 5.95 -8.51
C GLN A 136 -5.39 5.10 -7.27
N ILE A 137 -5.77 3.82 -7.32
CA ILE A 137 -5.37 2.80 -6.34
C ILE A 137 -4.52 1.77 -7.08
N ILE A 138 -3.29 1.57 -6.63
CA ILE A 138 -2.35 0.61 -7.21
C ILE A 138 -2.10 -0.48 -6.17
N ASN A 139 -2.43 -1.71 -6.52
CA ASN A 139 -2.24 -2.88 -5.65
C ASN A 139 -1.03 -3.69 -6.13
N ILE A 140 0.02 -3.78 -5.30
CA ILE A 140 1.21 -4.58 -5.64
C ILE A 140 0.91 -6.05 -5.37
N SER A 141 0.68 -6.79 -6.46
CA SER A 141 0.44 -8.23 -6.41
C SER A 141 1.74 -9.04 -6.56
N SER A 142 1.71 -10.18 -7.22
CA SER A 142 2.87 -11.04 -7.49
C SER A 142 2.60 -11.93 -8.71
N GLY A 143 3.67 -12.37 -9.39
CA GLY A 143 3.58 -13.48 -10.35
C GLY A 143 3.02 -14.75 -9.71
N ALA A 144 3.33 -14.99 -8.43
CA ALA A 144 2.72 -16.06 -7.63
C ALA A 144 1.21 -15.88 -7.40
N GLY A 145 0.62 -14.71 -7.70
CA GLY A 145 -0.83 -14.51 -7.69
C GLY A 145 -1.53 -15.02 -8.96
N ARG A 146 -0.78 -15.52 -9.95
CA ARG A 146 -1.31 -16.05 -11.22
C ARG A 146 -1.21 -17.57 -11.33
N MET A 147 -0.44 -18.21 -10.44
CA MET A 147 -0.18 -19.64 -10.46
C MET A 147 0.11 -20.15 -9.05
N GLY A 148 -0.17 -21.43 -8.79
CA GLY A 148 0.24 -22.08 -7.55
C GLY A 148 1.76 -22.28 -7.53
N VAL A 149 2.41 -21.88 -6.44
CA VAL A 149 3.83 -22.16 -6.19
C VAL A 149 3.94 -23.04 -4.93
N PRO A 150 4.57 -24.23 -5.01
CA PRO A 150 4.79 -25.09 -3.86
C PRO A 150 5.42 -24.32 -2.69
N GLY A 151 4.92 -24.55 -1.48
CA GLY A 151 5.36 -23.84 -0.27
C GLY A 151 4.86 -22.39 -0.15
N LEU A 152 4.13 -21.85 -1.12
CA LEU A 152 3.55 -20.51 -1.07
C LEU A 152 2.02 -20.54 -1.22
N ALA A 153 1.34 -21.63 -0.84
CA ALA A 153 -0.10 -21.79 -1.03
C ALA A 153 -0.91 -20.58 -0.50
N ALA A 154 -0.72 -20.21 0.77
CA ALA A 154 -1.41 -19.08 1.38
C ALA A 154 -1.00 -17.72 0.79
N TYR A 155 0.27 -17.54 0.43
CA TYR A 155 0.74 -16.30 -0.20
C TYR A 155 0.16 -16.13 -1.60
N SER A 156 0.29 -17.17 -2.43
CA SER A 156 -0.21 -17.23 -3.81
C SER A 156 -1.72 -17.01 -3.85
N SER A 157 -2.48 -17.68 -2.97
CA SER A 157 -3.92 -17.48 -2.87
C SER A 157 -4.29 -16.06 -2.43
N SER A 158 -3.58 -15.47 -1.46
CA SER A 158 -3.81 -14.08 -1.04
C SER A 158 -3.58 -13.07 -2.18
N LYS A 159 -2.60 -13.33 -3.06
CA LYS A 159 -2.29 -12.47 -4.21
C LYS A 159 -3.22 -12.72 -5.41
N ALA A 160 -3.67 -13.95 -5.61
CA ALA A 160 -4.74 -14.27 -6.56
C ALA A 160 -6.05 -13.58 -6.16
N ALA A 161 -6.44 -13.68 -4.89
CA ALA A 161 -7.60 -13.00 -4.35
C ALA A 161 -7.49 -11.47 -4.49
N LEU A 162 -6.30 -10.90 -4.27
CA LEU A 162 -6.06 -9.48 -4.47
C LEU A 162 -6.28 -9.05 -5.93
N ASN A 163 -5.88 -9.86 -6.91
CA ASN A 163 -6.10 -9.56 -8.34
C ASN A 163 -7.59 -9.50 -8.65
N VAL A 164 -8.33 -10.57 -8.32
CA VAL A 164 -9.78 -10.67 -8.58
C VAL A 164 -10.54 -9.59 -7.81
N PHE A 165 -10.19 -9.33 -6.55
CA PHE A 165 -10.79 -8.25 -5.76
C PHE A 165 -10.60 -6.89 -6.42
N SER A 166 -9.40 -6.61 -6.96
CA SER A 166 -9.11 -5.35 -7.64
C SER A 166 -9.92 -5.18 -8.92
N GLU A 167 -10.07 -6.24 -9.71
CA GLU A 167 -10.87 -6.25 -10.94
C GLU A 167 -12.36 -6.04 -10.66
N ALA A 168 -12.89 -6.75 -9.67
CA ALA A 168 -14.28 -6.62 -9.25
C ALA A 168 -14.59 -5.19 -8.82
N VAL A 169 -13.79 -4.62 -7.91
CA VAL A 169 -14.00 -3.24 -7.44
C VAL A 169 -13.80 -2.22 -8.56
N ALA A 170 -12.87 -2.45 -9.50
CA ALA A 170 -12.71 -1.58 -10.67
C ALA A 170 -13.97 -1.54 -11.55
N GLY A 171 -14.77 -2.61 -11.58
CA GLY A 171 -16.08 -2.64 -12.23
C GLY A 171 -17.15 -1.79 -11.52
N GLU A 172 -17.01 -1.55 -10.21
CA GLU A 172 -17.97 -0.80 -9.39
C GLU A 172 -17.75 0.72 -9.40
N VAL A 173 -16.55 1.18 -9.76
CA VAL A 173 -16.10 2.58 -9.55
C VAL A 173 -15.75 3.32 -10.84
N ARG A 174 -16.30 2.89 -11.98
CA ARG A 174 -16.12 3.55 -13.28
C ARG A 174 -16.73 4.94 -13.33
#